data_AF-A0A967SX57-F1
#
_entry.id   AF-A0A967SX57-F1
#
_cell.length_a   1.000
_cell.length_b   1.000
_cell.length_c   1.000
_cell.angle_alpha   90.00
_cell.angle_beta   90.00
_cell.angle_gamma   90.00
#
_symmetry.space_group_name_H-M   'P 1'
#
loop_
_entity.id
_entity.type
_entity.pdbx_description
1 polymer ?
#
loop_
_entity_poly.entity_id
_entity_poly.type
_entity_poly.pdbx_seq_one_letter_code
_entity_poly.pdbx_strand_id
1 'polypeptide(L)'
;LVITLASSLFVALVFNPTVSSSFLKLDEKMRELPGDRLLSWLLVRYENTLKWALKYRAATIGLTLALFILMFIVFVNLNHGIEFFPETEPPQAFIDIEAAIGTRLETSDKMLREVEKRIKDTPDMENYIADVGNVTSIFDFGRSGSSSHKSRVTIDFLDRHLRSQNTFTTLDQLRDEV
;
A
#
# COMPACT_ATOMS: atom_id res chain seq x y z
N LEU A 1 9.51 -8.42 -13.25
CA LEU A 1 10.32 -9.35 -12.44
C LEU A 1 10.85 -10.55 -13.22
N VAL A 2 10.02 -11.34 -13.93
CA VAL A 2 10.52 -12.51 -14.68
C VAL A 2 11.55 -12.10 -15.74
N ILE A 3 11.22 -11.11 -16.57
CA ILE A 3 12.13 -10.59 -17.63
C ILE A 3 13.40 -10.00 -17.02
N THR A 4 13.30 -9.30 -15.88
CA THR A 4 14.46 -8.69 -15.21
C THR A 4 15.38 -9.74 -14.59
N LEU A 5 14.84 -10.80 -13.97
CA LEU A 5 15.64 -11.90 -13.43
C LEU A 5 16.26 -12.74 -14.54
N ALA A 6 15.53 -13.00 -15.64
CA ALA A 6 16.05 -13.70 -16.81
C ALA A 6 17.18 -12.92 -17.48
N SER A 7 17.02 -11.59 -17.63
CA SER A 7 18.07 -10.72 -18.14
C SER A 7 19.28 -10.69 -17.20
N SER A 8 19.08 -10.65 -15.88
CA SER A 8 20.17 -10.70 -14.89
C SER A 8 20.96 -12.00 -14.95
N LEU A 9 20.27 -13.14 -15.05
CA LEU A 9 20.88 -14.46 -15.22
C LEU A 9 21.69 -14.54 -16.53
N PHE A 10 21.14 -14.06 -17.63
CA PHE A 10 21.83 -14.02 -18.93
C PHE A 10 23.10 -13.16 -18.85
N VAL A 11 23.00 -11.98 -18.23
CA VAL A 11 24.16 -11.09 -18.04
C VAL A 11 25.21 -11.73 -17.14
N ALA A 12 24.80 -12.35 -16.03
CA ALA A 12 25.70 -13.04 -15.11
C ALA A 12 26.44 -14.21 -15.77
N LEU A 13 25.82 -14.91 -16.73
CA LEU A 13 26.42 -16.07 -17.39
C LEU A 13 27.26 -15.72 -18.62
N VAL A 14 26.94 -14.64 -19.34
CA VAL A 14 27.66 -14.27 -20.57
C VAL A 14 28.69 -13.18 -20.30
N PHE A 15 28.30 -12.12 -19.59
CA PHE A 15 29.17 -10.95 -19.40
C PHE A 15 30.09 -11.11 -18.19
N ASN A 16 29.62 -11.65 -17.07
CA ASN A 16 30.49 -11.79 -15.88
C ASN A 16 31.74 -12.66 -16.15
N PRO A 17 31.66 -13.85 -16.79
CA PRO A 17 32.87 -14.64 -17.06
C PRO A 17 33.75 -14.02 -18.14
N THR A 18 33.20 -13.34 -19.15
CA THR A 18 33.99 -12.68 -20.21
C THR A 18 34.73 -11.45 -19.69
N VAL A 19 34.09 -10.66 -18.81
CA VAL A 19 34.75 -9.55 -18.12
C VAL A 19 35.77 -10.07 -17.11
N SER A 20 35.42 -11.09 -16.32
CA SER A 20 36.34 -11.67 -15.33
C SER A 20 37.58 -12.27 -16.00
N SER A 21 37.45 -12.96 -17.14
CA SER A 21 38.62 -13.53 -17.83
C SER A 21 39.52 -12.46 -18.45
N SER A 22 38.98 -11.31 -18.86
CA SER A 22 39.75 -10.24 -19.47
C SER A 22 40.38 -9.27 -18.45
N PHE A 23 39.75 -9.04 -17.29
CA PHE A 23 40.16 -8.00 -16.33
C PHE A 23 40.74 -8.54 -15.03
N LEU A 24 40.46 -9.80 -14.65
CA LEU A 24 40.94 -10.36 -13.39
C LEU A 24 42.41 -10.81 -13.55
N LYS A 25 43.33 -10.03 -12.99
CA LYS A 25 44.74 -10.44 -12.90
C LYS A 25 44.88 -11.46 -11.78
N LEU A 26 45.49 -12.60 -12.10
CA LEU A 26 45.77 -13.66 -11.14
C LEU A 26 46.94 -13.22 -10.25
N ASP A 27 46.63 -12.61 -9.11
CA ASP A 27 47.63 -12.26 -8.09
C ASP A 27 47.60 -13.32 -6.97
N GLU A 28 48.66 -14.12 -6.88
CA GLU A 28 48.82 -15.16 -5.85
C GLU A 28 48.90 -14.59 -4.41
N LYS A 29 49.13 -13.28 -4.26
CA LYS A 29 49.22 -12.61 -2.94
C LYS A 29 47.88 -12.19 -2.33
N MET A 30 46.74 -12.50 -2.96
CA MET A 30 45.39 -12.25 -2.42
C MET A 30 44.96 -13.27 -1.34
N ARG A 31 45.91 -13.76 -0.52
CA ARG A 31 45.65 -14.79 0.48
C ARG A 31 45.44 -14.24 1.89
N GLU A 32 45.71 -12.95 2.11
CA GLU A 32 45.54 -12.30 3.41
C GLU A 32 44.98 -10.87 3.23
N LEU A 33 43.72 -10.79 2.81
CA LEU A 33 42.95 -9.54 2.89
C LEU A 33 42.55 -9.32 4.36
N PRO A 34 42.48 -8.07 4.85
CA PRO A 34 42.06 -7.79 6.23
C PRO A 34 40.63 -8.27 6.55
N GLY A 35 39.79 -8.49 5.53
CA GLY A 35 38.46 -9.11 5.65
C GLY A 35 38.49 -10.62 5.89
N ASP A 36 39.61 -11.31 5.61
CA ASP A 36 39.72 -12.77 5.74
C ASP A 36 39.67 -13.22 7.20
N ARG A 37 40.01 -12.36 8.16
CA ARG A 37 39.90 -12.66 9.60
C ARG A 37 38.44 -12.73 10.07
N LEU A 38 37.59 -11.82 9.60
CA LEU A 38 36.17 -11.85 9.91
C LEU A 38 35.47 -13.01 9.19
N LEU A 39 35.81 -13.23 7.92
CA LEU A 39 35.28 -14.34 7.14
C LEU A 39 35.71 -15.69 7.71
N SER A 40 36.98 -15.86 8.07
CA SER A 40 37.48 -17.09 8.68
C SER A 40 36.84 -17.36 10.04
N TRP A 41 36.68 -16.34 10.89
CA TRP A 41 35.94 -16.48 12.14
C TRP A 41 34.48 -16.91 11.91
N LEU A 42 33.80 -16.29 10.94
CA LEU A 42 32.41 -16.61 10.60
C LEU A 42 32.29 -18.03 10.02
N LEU A 43 33.24 -18.44 9.17
CA LEU A 43 33.34 -19.79 8.61
C LEU A 43 33.54 -20.84 9.70
N VAL A 44 34.46 -20.61 10.65
CA VAL A 44 34.69 -21.51 11.78
C VAL A 44 33.44 -21.60 12.66
N ARG A 45 32.76 -20.47 12.89
CA ARG A 45 31.52 -20.46 13.68
C ARG A 45 30.40 -21.22 12.98
N TYR A 46 30.24 -21.02 11.68
CA TYR A 46 29.29 -21.72 10.82
C TYR A 46 29.56 -23.23 10.82
N GLU A 47 30.82 -23.63 10.61
CA GLU A 47 31.23 -25.04 10.62
C GLU A 47 30.93 -25.69 11.97
N ASN A 48 31.21 -25.00 13.08
CA ASN A 48 30.93 -25.52 14.41
C ASN A 48 29.41 -25.64 14.68
N THR A 49 28.61 -24.67 14.24
CA THR A 49 27.14 -24.79 14.31
C THR A 49 26.60 -25.92 13.45
N LEU A 50 27.17 -26.14 12.27
CA LEU A 50 26.75 -27.19 11.35
C LEU A 50 27.10 -28.57 11.92
N LYS A 51 28.31 -28.74 12.45
CA LYS A 51 28.73 -29.98 13.15
C LYS A 51 27.84 -30.27 14.35
N TRP A 52 27.47 -29.24 15.12
CA TRP A 52 26.53 -29.39 16.24
C TRP A 52 25.13 -29.81 15.77
N ALA A 53 24.61 -29.17 14.72
CA ALA A 53 23.33 -29.50 14.12
C ALA A 53 23.29 -30.95 13.60
N LEU A 54 24.37 -31.41 12.94
CA LEU A 54 24.47 -32.78 12.43
C LEU A 54 24.59 -33.81 13.56
N LYS A 55 25.31 -33.49 14.64
CA LYS A 55 25.46 -34.36 15.82
C LYS A 55 24.14 -34.54 16.56
N TYR A 56 23.34 -33.48 16.69
CA TYR A 56 22.06 -33.49 17.41
C TYR A 56 20.86 -33.41 16.47
N ARG A 57 20.82 -34.29 15.46
CA ARG A 57 19.76 -34.34 14.42
C ARG A 57 18.32 -34.33 14.97
N ALA A 58 18.08 -34.95 16.12
CA ALA A 58 16.76 -34.97 16.75
C ALA A 58 16.39 -33.62 17.39
N ALA A 59 17.37 -32.95 18.00
CA ALA A 59 17.17 -31.62 18.59
C ALA A 59 16.95 -30.56 17.51
N THR A 60 17.63 -30.65 16.36
CA THR A 60 17.41 -29.73 15.24
C THR A 60 16.03 -29.90 14.62
N ILE A 61 15.56 -31.14 14.43
CA ILE A 61 14.20 -31.40 13.93
C ILE A 61 13.16 -30.88 14.94
N GLY A 62 13.37 -31.15 16.23
CA GLY A 62 12.49 -30.66 17.29
C GLY A 62 12.44 -29.13 17.34
N LEU A 63 13.58 -28.46 17.20
CA LEU A 63 13.66 -27.00 17.17
C LEU A 63 12.91 -26.42 15.96
N THR A 64 13.12 -26.97 14.76
CA THR A 64 12.42 -26.52 13.55
C THR A 64 10.91 -26.69 13.70
N LEU A 65 10.46 -27.83 14.23
CA LEU A 65 9.03 -28.08 14.45
C LEU A 65 8.46 -27.15 15.53
N ALA A 66 9.20 -26.89 16.60
CA ALA A 66 8.80 -25.96 17.64
C ALA A 66 8.68 -24.53 17.11
N LEU A 67 9.63 -24.08 16.29
CA LEU A 67 9.57 -22.76 15.64
C LEU A 67 8.40 -22.66 14.64
N PHE A 68 8.12 -23.73 13.91
CA PHE A 68 6.98 -23.79 13.00
C PHE A 68 5.64 -23.67 13.75
N ILE A 69 5.49 -24.41 14.85
CA ILE A 69 4.29 -24.32 15.70
C ILE A 69 4.20 -22.94 16.35
N LEU A 70 5.32 -22.39 16.83
CA LEU A 70 5.37 -21.05 17.41
C LEU A 70 4.93 -19.99 16.41
N MET A 71 5.39 -20.07 15.16
CA MET A 71 4.94 -19.18 14.08
C MET A 71 3.43 -19.23 13.92
N PHE A 72 2.83 -20.43 13.92
CA PHE A 72 1.38 -20.58 13.79
C PHE A 72 0.62 -19.99 14.99
N ILE A 73 1.12 -20.20 16.21
CA ILE A 73 0.53 -19.63 17.43
C ILE A 73 0.57 -18.10 17.36
N VAL A 74 1.72 -17.52 16.99
CA VAL A 74 1.86 -16.07 16.85
C VAL A 74 0.92 -15.54 15.76
N PHE A 75 0.85 -16.21 14.62
CA PHE A 75 -0.02 -15.83 13.51
C PHE A 75 -1.50 -15.83 13.91
N VAL A 76 -1.97 -16.85 14.63
CA VAL A 76 -3.37 -16.93 15.09
C VAL A 76 -3.68 -15.85 16.13
N ASN A 77 -2.77 -15.58 17.07
CA ASN A 77 -3.01 -14.59 18.13
C ASN A 77 -2.89 -13.14 17.66
N LEU A 78 -2.00 -12.84 16.71
CA LEU A 78 -1.73 -11.48 16.22
C LEU A 78 -2.40 -11.19 14.87
N ASN A 79 -3.39 -11.98 14.46
CA ASN A 79 -4.05 -11.77 13.18
C ASN A 79 -4.90 -10.49 13.22
N HIS A 80 -4.37 -9.39 12.66
CA HIS A 80 -5.07 -8.11 12.52
C HIS A 80 -6.07 -8.11 11.34
N GLY A 81 -6.39 -9.29 10.81
CA GLY A 81 -7.22 -9.45 9.62
C GLY A 81 -6.42 -9.27 8.32
N ILE A 82 -7.11 -9.40 7.19
CA ILE A 82 -6.53 -9.16 5.88
C ILE A 82 -6.85 -7.71 5.50
N GLU A 83 -5.86 -6.84 5.56
CA GLU A 83 -5.95 -5.48 5.02
C GLU A 83 -5.69 -5.56 3.51
N PHE A 84 -6.77 -5.57 2.71
CA PHE A 84 -6.67 -5.74 1.26
C PHE A 84 -6.10 -4.50 0.56
N PHE A 85 -6.29 -3.34 1.16
CA PHE A 85 -5.81 -2.06 0.65
C PHE A 85 -5.40 -1.19 1.84
N PRO A 86 -4.25 -0.49 1.75
CA PRO A 86 -3.92 0.51 2.74
C PRO A 86 -4.95 1.64 2.69
N GLU A 87 -5.35 2.14 3.85
CA GLU A 87 -6.17 3.35 3.94
C GLU A 87 -5.34 4.58 3.55
N THR A 88 -5.39 4.93 2.27
CA THR A 88 -4.78 6.17 1.76
C THR A 88 -5.79 7.31 1.83
N GLU A 89 -5.35 8.46 2.32
CA GLU A 89 -6.18 9.67 2.34
C GLU A 89 -6.63 10.03 0.92
N PRO A 90 -7.95 10.05 0.64
CA PRO A 90 -8.42 10.32 -0.69
C PRO A 90 -8.18 11.80 -1.05
N PRO A 91 -7.84 12.10 -2.32
CA PRO A 91 -7.73 13.48 -2.79
C PRO A 91 -9.09 14.15 -2.98
N GLN A 92 -10.16 13.36 -3.09
CA GLN A 92 -11.52 13.83 -3.34
C GLN A 92 -12.52 13.14 -2.43
N ALA A 93 -13.61 13.82 -2.11
CA ALA A 93 -14.77 13.23 -1.45
C ALA A 93 -16.07 13.53 -2.21
N PHE A 94 -17.04 12.65 -2.03
CA PHE A 94 -18.34 12.75 -2.68
C PHE A 94 -19.44 12.79 -1.62
N ILE A 95 -20.33 13.77 -1.73
CA ILE A 95 -21.55 13.86 -0.94
C ILE A 95 -22.71 13.59 -1.89
N ASP A 96 -23.32 12.42 -1.76
CA ASP A 96 -24.47 12.00 -2.54
C ASP A 96 -25.77 12.35 -1.81
N ILE A 97 -26.62 13.13 -2.45
CA ILE A 97 -27.91 13.58 -1.93
C ILE A 97 -29.01 12.93 -2.77
N GLU A 98 -29.84 12.11 -2.12
CA GLU A 98 -30.97 11.43 -2.75
C GLU A 98 -32.29 11.90 -2.14
N ALA A 99 -33.07 12.64 -2.93
CA ALA A 99 -34.42 13.05 -2.60
C ALA A 99 -35.45 11.98 -3.00
N ALA A 100 -36.69 12.13 -2.57
CA ALA A 100 -37.78 11.23 -2.96
C ALA A 100 -37.98 11.20 -4.49
N ILE A 101 -38.28 10.01 -5.03
CA ILE A 101 -38.52 9.82 -6.47
C ILE A 101 -39.69 10.70 -6.92
N GLY A 102 -39.50 11.43 -8.02
CA GLY A 102 -40.48 12.39 -8.54
C GLY A 102 -40.30 13.82 -8.03
N THR A 103 -39.29 14.08 -7.19
CA THR A 103 -38.89 15.45 -6.81
C THR A 103 -38.48 16.23 -8.05
N ARG A 104 -38.97 17.47 -8.17
CA ARG A 104 -38.63 18.35 -9.28
C ARG A 104 -37.18 18.82 -9.17
N LEU A 105 -36.53 19.05 -10.31
CA LEU A 105 -35.14 19.49 -10.36
C LEU A 105 -34.90 20.78 -9.55
N GLU A 106 -35.86 21.72 -9.59
CA GLU A 106 -35.73 22.99 -8.86
C GLU A 106 -35.74 22.79 -7.33
N THR A 107 -36.39 21.73 -6.84
CA THR A 107 -36.39 21.39 -5.42
C THR A 107 -35.07 20.73 -5.01
N SER A 108 -34.53 19.84 -5.85
CA SER A 108 -33.21 19.25 -5.62
C SER A 108 -32.09 20.30 -5.65
N ASP A 109 -32.16 21.28 -6.57
CA ASP A 109 -31.23 22.42 -6.62
C ASP A 109 -31.25 23.23 -5.31
N LYS A 110 -32.44 23.47 -4.75
CA LYS A 110 -32.57 24.17 -3.45
C LYS A 110 -31.95 23.38 -2.31
N MET A 111 -32.11 22.06 -2.29
CA MET A 111 -31.49 21.20 -1.27
C MET A 111 -29.96 21.20 -1.41
N LEU A 112 -29.47 21.07 -2.65
CA LEU A 112 -28.04 21.08 -2.94
C LEU A 112 -27.39 22.40 -2.51
N ARG A 113 -28.03 23.54 -2.83
CA ARG A 113 -27.58 24.87 -2.41
C ARG A 113 -27.46 25.05 -0.90
N GLU A 114 -28.29 24.36 -0.13
CA GLU A 114 -28.20 24.43 1.33
C GLU A 114 -26.98 23.65 1.84
N VAL A 115 -26.66 22.52 1.22
CA VAL A 115 -25.43 21.77 1.50
C VAL A 115 -24.19 22.57 1.05
N GLU A 116 -24.23 23.20 -0.13
CA GLU A 116 -23.14 24.06 -0.63
C GLU A 116 -22.77 25.18 0.35
N LYS A 117 -23.76 25.77 1.03
CA LYS A 117 -23.49 26.82 2.03
C LYS A 117 -22.75 26.28 3.25
N ARG A 118 -23.03 25.04 3.67
CA ARG A 118 -22.42 24.43 4.85
C ARG A 118 -20.98 23.96 4.57
N ILE A 119 -20.73 23.40 3.39
CA ILE A 119 -19.39 22.92 3.02
C ILE A 119 -18.42 24.05 2.64
N LYS A 120 -18.91 25.26 2.38
CA LYS A 120 -18.07 26.37 1.90
C LYS A 120 -16.95 26.74 2.88
N ASP A 121 -17.21 26.59 4.16
CA ASP A 121 -16.29 26.95 5.25
C ASP A 121 -15.45 25.76 5.74
N THR A 122 -15.46 24.63 5.01
CA THR A 122 -14.67 23.44 5.37
C THR A 122 -13.17 23.69 5.23
N PRO A 123 -12.35 23.37 6.25
CA PRO A 123 -10.90 23.51 6.18
C PRO A 123 -10.27 22.52 5.18
N ASP A 124 -9.14 22.91 4.59
CA ASP A 124 -8.34 22.11 3.65
C ASP A 124 -9.04 21.73 2.32
N MET A 125 -10.19 22.35 2.02
CA MET A 125 -10.87 22.25 0.73
C MET A 125 -10.26 23.23 -0.29
N GLU A 126 -9.91 22.73 -1.48
CA GLU A 126 -9.43 23.57 -2.58
C GLU A 126 -10.59 24.09 -3.41
N ASN A 127 -11.46 23.19 -3.89
CA ASN A 127 -12.62 23.52 -4.71
C ASN A 127 -13.75 22.52 -4.47
N TYR A 128 -14.97 22.88 -4.87
CA TYR A 128 -16.10 21.96 -4.92
C TYR A 128 -16.89 22.13 -6.22
N ILE A 129 -17.51 21.04 -6.68
CA ILE A 129 -18.36 20.98 -7.87
C ILE A 129 -19.71 20.37 -7.46
N ALA A 130 -20.80 21.00 -7.86
CA ALA A 130 -22.15 20.59 -7.51
C ALA A 130 -22.94 20.20 -8.77
N ASP A 131 -23.37 18.94 -8.84
CA ASP A 131 -24.12 18.36 -9.95
C ASP A 131 -25.57 18.07 -9.52
N VAL A 132 -26.54 18.73 -10.13
CA VAL A 132 -27.98 18.50 -9.89
C VAL A 132 -28.56 17.63 -11.01
N GLY A 133 -29.25 16.54 -10.64
CA GLY A 133 -30.05 15.77 -11.59
C GLY A 133 -29.26 14.81 -12.50
N ASN A 134 -27.95 14.71 -12.31
CA ASN A 134 -27.05 13.85 -13.06
C ASN A 134 -25.92 13.33 -12.17
N VAL A 135 -26.18 12.25 -11.44
CA VAL A 135 -25.18 11.60 -10.58
C VAL A 135 -24.80 10.27 -11.18
N THR A 136 -23.57 10.17 -11.67
CA THR A 136 -22.97 8.88 -12.05
C THR A 136 -22.17 8.37 -10.86
N SER A 137 -22.75 7.45 -10.09
CA SER A 137 -21.98 6.77 -9.04
C SER A 137 -21.21 5.59 -9.63
N ILE A 138 -20.04 5.29 -9.05
CA ILE A 138 -19.20 4.13 -9.45
C ILE A 138 -19.99 2.81 -9.31
N PHE A 139 -21.00 2.80 -8.44
CA PHE A 139 -21.89 1.67 -8.23
C PHE A 139 -23.06 1.61 -9.23
N ASP A 140 -23.33 2.66 -10.00
CA ASP A 140 -24.38 2.67 -11.03
C ASP A 140 -23.85 2.06 -12.34
N PHE A 141 -23.55 0.76 -12.30
CA PHE A 141 -23.11 -0.02 -13.46
C PHE A 141 -24.20 -0.01 -14.55
N GLY A 142 -24.06 0.89 -15.52
CA GLY A 142 -24.86 0.92 -16.74
C GLY A 142 -26.18 1.71 -16.67
N ARG A 143 -26.44 2.48 -15.61
CA ARG A 143 -27.61 3.38 -15.53
C ARG A 143 -27.17 4.84 -15.48
N SER A 144 -26.63 5.35 -16.59
CA SER A 144 -26.42 6.79 -16.78
C SER A 144 -27.74 7.50 -17.10
N GLY A 145 -28.73 7.39 -16.21
CA GLY A 145 -30.01 8.07 -16.34
C GLY A 145 -29.99 9.39 -15.60
N SER A 146 -30.33 10.49 -16.28
CA SER A 146 -30.63 11.75 -15.58
C SER A 146 -31.79 11.50 -14.63
N SER A 147 -31.53 11.67 -13.33
CA SER A 147 -32.53 11.50 -12.28
C SER A 147 -32.64 12.80 -11.50
N SER A 148 -33.76 13.50 -11.63
CA SER A 148 -34.00 14.79 -10.96
C SER A 148 -33.93 14.71 -9.44
N HIS A 149 -34.03 13.52 -8.86
CA HIS A 149 -33.99 13.29 -7.42
C HIS A 149 -32.60 12.93 -6.88
N LYS A 150 -31.57 12.81 -7.72
CA LYS A 150 -30.19 12.57 -7.30
C LYS A 150 -29.32 13.80 -7.58
N SER A 151 -28.54 14.22 -6.60
CA SER A 151 -27.55 15.29 -6.74
C SER A 151 -26.24 14.90 -6.03
N ARG A 152 -25.11 15.42 -6.50
CA ARG A 152 -23.79 15.13 -5.93
C ARG A 152 -23.01 16.41 -5.73
N VAL A 153 -22.29 16.50 -4.62
CA VAL A 153 -21.19 17.44 -4.47
C VAL A 153 -19.87 16.68 -4.46
N THR A 154 -18.97 17.06 -5.35
CA THR A 154 -17.58 16.59 -5.36
C THR A 154 -16.71 17.65 -4.70
N ILE A 155 -15.96 17.27 -3.67
CA ILE A 155 -15.04 18.13 -2.93
C ILE A 155 -13.63 17.70 -3.29
N ASP A 156 -12.82 18.65 -3.76
CA ASP A 156 -11.40 18.48 -4.00
C ASP A 156 -10.62 19.05 -2.81
N PHE A 157 -9.79 18.24 -2.18
CA PHE A 157 -8.92 18.67 -1.10
C PHE A 157 -7.57 19.15 -1.65
N LEU A 158 -6.93 20.09 -0.95
CA LEU A 158 -5.57 20.55 -1.25
C LEU A 158 -4.58 19.38 -1.31
N ASP A 159 -3.40 19.57 -1.89
CA ASP A 159 -2.36 18.53 -1.82
C ASP A 159 -1.99 18.16 -0.38
N ARG A 160 -1.65 16.89 -0.13
CA ARG A 160 -1.37 16.34 1.23
C ARG A 160 -0.39 17.18 2.06
N HIS A 161 0.60 17.80 1.42
CA HIS A 161 1.63 18.61 2.09
C HIS A 161 1.14 20.01 2.52
N LEU A 162 -0.02 20.44 2.02
CA LEU A 162 -0.65 21.72 2.36
C LEU A 162 -1.80 21.56 3.34
N ARG A 163 -2.25 20.33 3.60
CA ARG A 163 -3.37 20.04 4.52
C ARG A 163 -2.94 20.20 5.97
N SER A 164 -3.77 20.86 6.77
CA SER A 164 -3.59 20.99 8.21
C SER A 164 -3.96 19.73 8.98
N GLN A 165 -4.95 18.97 8.47
CA GLN A 165 -5.46 17.76 9.12
C GLN A 165 -5.65 16.59 8.15
N ASN A 166 -5.98 15.42 8.69
CA ASN A 166 -6.27 14.23 7.90
C ASN A 166 -7.63 14.39 7.21
N THR A 167 -7.72 14.03 5.94
CA THR A 167 -8.97 14.07 5.17
C THR A 167 -10.11 13.31 5.87
N PHE A 168 -9.82 12.17 6.51
CA PHE A 168 -10.83 11.40 7.25
C PHE A 168 -11.43 12.21 8.42
N THR A 169 -10.62 13.01 9.12
CA THR A 169 -11.10 13.87 10.21
C THR A 169 -11.98 15.01 9.69
N THR A 170 -11.60 15.62 8.56
CA THR A 170 -12.44 16.63 7.90
C THR A 170 -13.77 16.05 7.45
N LEU A 171 -13.77 14.82 6.93
CA LEU A 171 -14.99 14.13 6.49
C LEU A 171 -15.92 13.78 7.65
N ASP A 172 -15.38 13.34 8.79
CA ASP A 172 -16.18 13.08 9.99
C ASP A 172 -16.82 14.37 10.53
N GLN A 173 -16.07 15.48 10.56
CA GLN A 173 -16.62 16.79 10.95
C GLN A 173 -17.74 17.24 10.01
N LEU A 174 -17.54 17.09 8.70
CA LEU A 174 -18.51 17.46 7.69
C LEU A 174 -19.78 16.60 7.76
N ARG A 175 -19.63 15.33 8.15
CA ARG A 175 -20.76 14.42 8.38
C ARG A 175 -21.62 14.83 9.57
N ASP A 176 -21.04 15.40 10.61
CA ASP A 176 -21.79 15.85 11.79
C ASP A 176 -22.51 17.20 11.57
N GLU A 177 -22.05 18.02 10.61
CA GLU A 177 -22.62 19.34 10.31
C GLU A 177 -23.73 19.34 9.24
N VAL A 178 -23.83 18.30 8.41
CA VAL A 178 -24.79 18.19 7.30
C VAL A 178 -26.03 17.40 7.73
#